data_AF-A0A2V2WKG9-F1
#
_entry.id   AF-A0A2V2WKG9-F1
#
_cell.length_a   1.000
_cell.length_b   1.000
_cell.length_c   1.000
_cell.angle_alpha   90.00
_cell.angle_beta   90.00
_cell.angle_gamma   90.00
#
_symmetry.space_group_name_H-M   'P 1'
#
loop_
_entity.id
_entity.type
_entity.pdbx_description
1 polymer ?
#
loop_
_entity_poly.entity_id
_entity_poly.type
_entity_poly.pdbx_seq_one_letter_code
_entity_poly.pdbx_strand_id
1 'polypeptide(L)'
;MGNMFLVKTKKPSGSAFELTLDEALMDVTKPMDNFSLRMVNYNFISRMLLTLEENDDDMVGMVDLKIDLERVVRNAVDDAKEVCTQHYGDCPDVKFIISKDANTMRFPHMSSTITYIVVELMKNAFRATVESHMERNSAGMVDCSNLPPVEVLVNIKKNAKHACICVSDEGLGMTRAQCELAMTYAYTTVKRPIIQHGADEDSEEERNGVSPLAGYGFGLPMSRVYAQAFGGDLVMSTMEGYGTRVYYYIKP
;
A
#
# COMPACT_ATOMS: atom_id res chain seq x y z
N MET A 1 -52.42 41.00 13.37
CA MET A 1 -52.34 39.58 13.74
C MET A 1 -51.05 39.02 13.17
N GLY A 2 -50.11 38.63 14.02
CA GLY A 2 -48.82 38.08 13.60
C GLY A 2 -48.03 37.66 14.84
N ASN A 3 -48.31 36.44 15.33
CA ASN A 3 -47.58 35.81 16.42
C ASN A 3 -46.17 35.46 15.95
N MET A 4 -45.14 36.08 16.54
CA MET A 4 -43.75 35.64 16.38
C MET A 4 -43.43 34.68 17.54
N PHE A 5 -43.50 33.37 17.26
CA PHE A 5 -43.06 32.34 18.18
C PHE A 5 -41.53 32.41 18.34
N LEU A 6 -41.09 32.89 19.51
CA LEU A 6 -39.71 32.70 19.99
C LEU A 6 -39.55 31.23 20.41
N VAL A 7 -39.09 30.39 19.49
CA VAL A 7 -38.60 29.05 19.83
C VAL A 7 -37.23 29.22 20.49
N LYS A 8 -37.21 29.25 21.82
CA LYS A 8 -35.98 29.04 22.59
C LYS A 8 -35.52 27.60 22.37
N THR A 9 -34.58 27.39 21.44
CA THR A 9 -33.86 26.13 21.34
C THR A 9 -32.96 26.00 22.57
N LYS A 10 -33.41 25.21 23.53
CA LYS A 10 -32.61 24.69 24.65
C LYS A 10 -31.34 24.06 24.07
N LYS A 11 -30.15 24.59 24.38
CA LYS A 11 -28.89 23.87 24.15
C LYS A 11 -29.01 22.50 24.84
N PRO A 12 -28.73 21.37 24.16
CA PRO A 12 -28.60 20.11 24.86
C PRO A 12 -27.38 20.22 25.77
N SER A 13 -27.63 20.08 27.07
CA SER A 13 -26.59 19.82 28.06
C SER A 13 -26.32 18.32 28.01
N GLY A 14 -25.18 17.95 27.46
CA GLY A 14 -24.71 16.58 27.38
C GLY A 14 -23.39 16.61 26.65
N SER A 15 -22.33 16.15 27.31
CA SER A 15 -21.04 15.89 26.69
C SER A 15 -21.23 14.86 25.59
N ALA A 16 -21.47 15.30 24.36
CA ALA A 16 -21.22 14.48 23.19
C ALA A 16 -19.71 14.25 23.17
N PHE A 17 -19.29 13.00 23.33
CA PHE A 17 -17.90 12.61 23.14
C PHE A 17 -17.48 13.06 21.74
N GLU A 18 -16.65 14.11 21.64
CA GLU A 18 -15.97 14.44 20.40
C GLU A 18 -15.03 13.27 20.09
N LEU A 19 -15.40 12.45 19.11
CA LEU A 19 -14.53 11.40 18.58
C LEU A 19 -13.23 12.05 18.10
N THR A 20 -12.10 11.51 18.53
CA THR A 20 -10.81 11.88 17.97
C THR A 20 -10.76 11.50 16.48
N LEU A 21 -9.89 12.15 15.71
CA LEU A 21 -9.73 11.83 14.29
C LEU A 21 -9.41 10.35 14.10
N ASP A 22 -8.53 9.79 14.94
CA ASP A 22 -8.12 8.38 14.87
C ASP A 22 -9.30 7.43 15.11
N GLU A 23 -10.14 7.70 16.12
CA GLU A 23 -11.36 6.92 16.37
C GLU A 23 -12.33 7.00 15.19
N ALA A 24 -12.51 8.19 14.60
CA ALA A 24 -13.34 8.35 13.41
C ALA A 24 -12.81 7.56 12.20
N LEU A 25 -11.49 7.51 12.00
CA LEU A 25 -10.86 6.71 10.94
C LEU A 25 -11.04 5.20 11.18
N MET A 26 -10.92 4.75 12.43
CA MET A 26 -11.18 3.36 12.80
C MET A 26 -12.64 2.97 12.52
N ASP A 27 -13.60 3.82 12.88
CA ASP A 27 -15.04 3.58 12.68
C ASP A 27 -15.42 3.42 11.20
N VAL A 28 -14.81 4.21 10.30
CA VAL A 28 -15.09 4.12 8.86
C VAL A 28 -14.34 2.98 8.16
N THR A 29 -13.35 2.37 8.80
CA THR A 29 -12.49 1.36 8.16
C THR A 29 -13.28 0.14 7.69
N LYS A 30 -14.21 -0.38 8.51
CA LYS A 30 -15.01 -1.57 8.12
C LYS A 30 -16.00 -1.29 6.98
N PRO A 31 -16.77 -0.19 6.99
CA PRO A 31 -17.55 0.23 5.82
C PRO A 31 -16.70 0.39 4.55
N MET A 32 -15.52 1.01 4.66
CA MET A 32 -14.62 1.21 3.54
C MET A 32 -14.06 -0.10 2.99
N ASP A 33 -13.67 -1.05 3.83
CA ASP A 33 -13.26 -2.40 3.39
C ASP A 33 -14.36 -3.07 2.55
N ASN A 34 -15.61 -3.01 3.01
CA ASN A 34 -16.74 -3.62 2.30
C ASN A 34 -17.00 -2.94 0.95
N PHE A 35 -16.88 -1.61 0.89
CA PHE A 35 -17.03 -0.85 -0.34
C PHE A 35 -15.89 -1.17 -1.33
N SER A 36 -14.65 -1.08 -0.86
CA SER A 36 -13.44 -1.33 -1.66
C SER A 36 -13.43 -2.76 -2.22
N LEU A 37 -13.81 -3.75 -1.41
CA LEU A 37 -13.89 -5.15 -1.87
C LEU A 37 -14.89 -5.31 -3.02
N ARG A 38 -16.05 -4.65 -2.94
CA ARG A 38 -17.04 -4.66 -4.03
C ARG A 38 -16.50 -3.98 -5.27
N MET A 39 -15.79 -2.88 -5.12
CA MET A 39 -15.17 -2.15 -6.23
C MET A 39 -14.10 -2.99 -6.93
N VAL A 40 -13.23 -3.67 -6.18
CA VAL A 40 -12.21 -4.57 -6.73
C VAL A 40 -12.87 -5.69 -7.54
N ASN A 41 -13.89 -6.35 -6.99
CA ASN A 41 -14.60 -7.42 -7.67
C ASN A 41 -15.35 -6.93 -8.92
N TYR A 42 -15.99 -5.76 -8.84
CA TYR A 42 -16.66 -5.15 -9.98
C TYR A 42 -15.67 -4.85 -11.11
N ASN A 43 -14.53 -4.22 -10.78
CA ASN A 43 -13.48 -3.90 -11.75
C ASN A 43 -12.89 -5.16 -12.38
N PHE A 44 -12.68 -6.21 -11.58
CA PHE A 44 -12.21 -7.50 -12.07
C PHE A 44 -13.18 -8.07 -13.11
N ILE A 45 -14.46 -8.24 -12.78
CA ILE A 45 -15.47 -8.81 -13.67
C ILE A 45 -15.64 -7.95 -14.94
N SER A 46 -15.72 -6.63 -14.77
CA SER A 46 -15.90 -5.70 -15.88
C SER A 46 -14.74 -5.79 -16.89
N ARG A 47 -13.50 -5.75 -16.41
CA ARG A 47 -12.34 -5.84 -17.29
C ARG A 47 -12.14 -7.22 -17.89
N MET A 48 -12.43 -8.30 -17.15
CA MET A 48 -12.45 -9.65 -17.73
C MET A 48 -13.38 -9.68 -18.93
N LEU A 49 -14.64 -9.21 -18.78
CA LEU A 49 -15.62 -9.15 -19.87
C LEU A 49 -15.12 -8.36 -21.10
N LEU A 50 -14.43 -7.24 -20.88
CA LEU A 50 -13.91 -6.39 -21.96
C LEU A 50 -12.73 -7.01 -22.73
N THR A 51 -12.05 -8.01 -22.14
CA THR A 51 -10.81 -8.58 -22.67
C THR A 51 -10.94 -10.07 -23.03
N LEU A 52 -12.17 -10.62 -23.01
CA LEU A 52 -12.41 -12.05 -23.28
C LEU A 52 -12.06 -12.50 -24.70
N GLU A 53 -12.00 -11.58 -25.66
CA GLU A 53 -11.77 -11.91 -27.07
C GLU A 53 -10.30 -11.85 -27.48
N GLU A 54 -9.40 -11.46 -26.56
CA GLU A 54 -7.96 -11.45 -26.81
C GLU A 54 -7.42 -12.89 -26.78
N ASN A 55 -6.83 -13.34 -27.89
CA ASN A 55 -6.24 -14.68 -27.99
C ASN A 55 -4.79 -14.66 -27.50
N ASP A 56 -4.57 -15.12 -26.28
CA ASP A 56 -3.26 -15.42 -25.71
C ASP A 56 -3.36 -16.74 -24.92
N ASP A 57 -2.52 -17.72 -25.23
CA ASP A 57 -2.58 -19.06 -24.64
C ASP A 57 -2.21 -19.09 -23.15
N ASP A 58 -1.50 -18.07 -22.65
CA ASP A 58 -1.06 -17.95 -21.27
C ASP A 58 -1.85 -16.88 -20.48
N MET A 59 -2.77 -16.15 -21.12
CA MET A 59 -3.58 -15.10 -20.49
C MET A 59 -5.07 -15.30 -20.77
N VAL A 60 -5.92 -15.09 -19.75
CA VAL A 60 -7.37 -14.95 -19.94
C VAL A 60 -7.81 -13.61 -19.37
N GLY A 61 -8.14 -12.69 -20.26
CA GLY A 61 -8.39 -11.30 -19.91
C GLY A 61 -7.19 -10.70 -19.17
N MET A 62 -7.34 -10.44 -17.87
CA MET A 62 -6.25 -9.90 -17.03
C MET A 62 -5.50 -10.95 -16.19
N VAL A 63 -5.87 -12.22 -16.30
CA VAL A 63 -5.29 -13.31 -15.49
C VAL A 63 -4.18 -13.99 -16.28
N ASP A 64 -2.96 -13.94 -15.76
CA ASP A 64 -1.84 -14.77 -16.20
C ASP A 64 -2.04 -16.17 -15.64
N LEU A 65 -2.18 -17.18 -16.50
CA LEU A 65 -2.46 -18.56 -16.12
C LEU A 65 -1.25 -19.26 -15.48
N LYS A 66 -0.04 -18.73 -15.68
CA LYS A 66 1.24 -19.38 -15.35
C LYS A 66 2.25 -18.39 -14.78
N ILE A 67 1.81 -17.59 -13.81
CA ILE A 67 2.57 -16.44 -13.31
C ILE A 67 4.00 -16.80 -12.89
N ASP A 68 4.95 -15.98 -13.34
CA ASP A 68 6.31 -15.98 -12.81
C ASP A 68 6.39 -14.97 -11.66
N LEU A 69 6.06 -15.45 -10.45
CA LEU A 69 5.96 -14.58 -9.29
C LEU A 69 7.28 -13.86 -8.96
N GLU A 70 8.43 -14.55 -9.09
CA GLU A 70 9.73 -13.91 -8.84
C GLU A 70 9.96 -12.74 -9.78
N ARG A 71 9.70 -12.92 -11.08
CA ARG A 71 9.84 -11.85 -12.08
C ARG A 71 8.89 -10.68 -11.78
N VAL A 72 7.62 -10.97 -11.48
CA VAL A 72 6.63 -9.92 -11.17
C VAL A 72 7.04 -9.11 -9.94
N VAL A 73 7.52 -9.77 -8.87
CA VAL A 73 7.99 -9.07 -7.66
C VAL A 73 9.22 -8.22 -7.96
N ARG A 74 10.19 -8.73 -8.73
CA ARG A 74 11.39 -7.97 -9.09
C ARG A 74 11.05 -6.68 -9.85
N ASN A 75 10.19 -6.79 -10.86
CA ASN A 75 9.76 -5.62 -11.62
C ASN A 75 9.04 -4.60 -10.72
N ALA A 76 8.15 -5.05 -9.83
CA ALA A 76 7.46 -4.18 -8.90
C ALA A 76 8.39 -3.50 -7.89
N VAL A 77 9.48 -4.18 -7.48
CA VAL A 77 10.54 -3.57 -6.67
C VAL A 77 11.26 -2.49 -7.46
N ASP A 78 11.59 -2.72 -8.73
CA ASP A 78 12.27 -1.74 -9.59
C ASP A 78 11.39 -0.49 -9.80
N ASP A 79 10.09 -0.66 -10.03
CA ASP A 79 9.12 0.44 -10.11
C ASP A 79 9.11 1.27 -8.81
N ALA A 80 9.11 0.62 -7.65
CA ALA A 80 9.13 1.30 -6.36
C ALA A 80 10.47 2.00 -6.07
N LYS A 81 11.59 1.42 -6.53
CA LYS A 81 12.91 2.05 -6.45
C LYS A 81 12.97 3.32 -7.27
N GLU A 82 12.37 3.34 -8.46
CA GLU A 82 12.29 4.54 -9.28
C GLU A 82 11.56 5.66 -8.54
N VAL A 83 10.39 5.36 -7.98
CA VAL A 83 9.60 6.34 -7.18
C VAL A 83 10.39 6.84 -5.97
N CYS A 84 11.10 5.96 -5.27
CA CYS A 84 11.93 6.33 -4.12
C CYS A 84 13.10 7.23 -4.53
N THR A 85 13.82 6.87 -5.59
CA THR A 85 14.95 7.62 -6.13
C THR A 85 14.52 9.00 -6.61
N GLN A 86 13.37 9.10 -7.28
CA GLN A 86 12.81 10.40 -7.68
C GLN A 86 12.50 11.29 -6.47
N HIS A 87 12.08 10.71 -5.35
CA HIS A 87 11.69 11.47 -4.15
C HIS A 87 12.88 11.86 -3.26
N TYR A 88 13.82 10.96 -2.99
CA TYR A 88 14.96 11.20 -2.09
C TYR A 88 16.29 11.47 -2.80
N GLY A 89 16.34 11.29 -4.13
CA GLY A 89 17.55 11.36 -4.94
C GLY A 89 18.34 10.05 -5.00
N ASP A 90 18.06 9.12 -4.08
CA ASP A 90 18.68 7.80 -3.97
C ASP A 90 17.70 6.82 -3.29
N CYS A 91 17.99 5.52 -3.31
CA CYS A 91 17.11 4.49 -2.78
C CYS A 91 17.90 3.39 -2.04
N PRO A 92 17.41 2.87 -0.89
CA PRO A 92 18.05 1.75 -0.22
C PRO A 92 18.20 0.52 -1.12
N ASP A 93 19.28 -0.23 -0.90
CA ASP A 93 19.48 -1.52 -1.55
C ASP A 93 18.36 -2.52 -1.21
N VAL A 94 18.13 -3.48 -2.12
CA VAL A 94 17.16 -4.55 -1.91
C VAL A 94 17.83 -5.91 -1.95
N LYS A 95 17.64 -6.67 -0.87
CA LYS A 95 18.13 -8.04 -0.76
C LYS A 95 17.01 -9.02 -1.02
N PHE A 96 17.13 -9.78 -2.12
CA PHE A 96 16.17 -10.83 -2.44
C PHE A 96 16.55 -12.16 -1.80
N ILE A 97 15.58 -12.80 -1.16
CA ILE A 97 15.68 -14.19 -0.70
C ILE A 97 14.62 -15.00 -1.45
N ILE A 98 15.05 -15.92 -2.31
CA ILE A 98 14.14 -16.72 -3.12
C ILE A 98 14.11 -18.15 -2.58
N SER A 99 12.96 -18.56 -2.06
CA SER A 99 12.69 -19.91 -1.55
C SER A 99 11.75 -20.63 -2.51
N LYS A 100 12.31 -21.34 -3.49
CA LYS A 100 11.56 -22.09 -4.52
C LYS A 100 12.08 -23.51 -4.71
N ASP A 101 11.18 -24.42 -5.08
CA ASP A 101 11.54 -25.78 -5.48
C ASP A 101 12.04 -25.81 -6.94
N ALA A 102 12.76 -26.88 -7.33
CA ALA A 102 13.29 -27.07 -8.69
C ALA A 102 12.21 -26.98 -9.78
N ASN A 103 11.00 -27.47 -9.48
CA ASN A 103 9.80 -27.21 -10.28
C ASN A 103 8.97 -26.14 -9.57
N THR A 104 9.24 -24.87 -9.89
CA THR A 104 8.55 -23.73 -9.32
C THR A 104 7.05 -23.82 -9.62
N MET A 105 6.23 -23.60 -8.59
CA MET A 105 4.77 -23.57 -8.73
C MET A 105 4.37 -22.39 -9.62
N ARG A 106 3.70 -22.70 -10.74
CA ARG A 106 3.02 -21.72 -11.59
C ARG A 106 1.53 -21.85 -11.35
N PHE A 107 0.85 -20.72 -11.24
CA PHE A 107 -0.56 -20.66 -10.88
C PHE A 107 -1.23 -19.44 -11.49
N PRO A 108 -2.56 -19.48 -11.69
CA PRO A 108 -3.28 -18.37 -12.29
C PRO A 108 -3.40 -17.19 -11.31
N HIS A 109 -2.93 -16.01 -11.68
CA HIS A 109 -3.16 -14.79 -10.91
C HIS A 109 -3.00 -13.51 -11.74
N MET A 110 -3.30 -12.35 -11.16
CA MET A 110 -3.17 -11.05 -11.82
C MET A 110 -1.84 -10.41 -11.43
N SER A 111 -0.92 -10.31 -12.41
CA SER A 111 0.36 -9.63 -12.23
C SER A 111 0.17 -8.19 -11.75
N SER A 112 -0.83 -7.47 -12.28
CA SER A 112 -1.14 -6.09 -11.88
C SER A 112 -1.52 -5.95 -10.40
N THR A 113 -2.26 -6.92 -9.84
CA THR A 113 -2.63 -6.92 -8.42
C THR A 113 -1.40 -7.14 -7.53
N ILE A 114 -0.54 -8.11 -7.89
CA ILE A 114 0.70 -8.35 -7.16
C ILE A 114 1.61 -7.12 -7.23
N THR A 115 1.81 -6.56 -8.43
CA THR A 115 2.62 -5.36 -8.64
C THR A 115 2.12 -4.20 -7.79
N TYR A 116 0.81 -3.91 -7.78
CA TYR A 116 0.25 -2.85 -6.95
C TYR A 116 0.57 -3.03 -5.47
N ILE A 117 0.31 -4.22 -4.92
CA ILE A 117 0.57 -4.50 -3.50
C ILE A 117 2.06 -4.37 -3.21
N VAL A 118 2.93 -4.99 -4.01
CA VAL A 118 4.38 -4.96 -3.78
C VAL A 118 4.92 -3.53 -3.87
N VAL A 119 4.50 -2.73 -4.85
CA VAL A 119 4.90 -1.32 -4.96
C VAL A 119 4.51 -0.56 -3.70
N GLU A 120 3.26 -0.68 -3.23
CA GLU A 120 2.82 0.00 -2.00
C GLU A 120 3.61 -0.43 -0.76
N LEU A 121 3.90 -1.72 -0.61
CA LEU A 121 4.73 -2.23 0.49
C LEU A 121 6.17 -1.69 0.42
N MET A 122 6.78 -1.72 -0.77
CA MET A 122 8.14 -1.26 -0.98
C MET A 122 8.27 0.24 -0.76
N LYS A 123 7.32 1.06 -1.25
CA LYS A 123 7.31 2.51 -0.99
C LYS A 123 7.30 2.83 0.51
N ASN A 124 6.48 2.11 1.28
CA ASN A 124 6.43 2.26 2.74
C ASN A 124 7.74 1.83 3.40
N ALA A 125 8.28 0.68 3.02
CA ALA A 125 9.54 0.13 3.54
C ALA A 125 10.74 1.06 3.25
N PHE A 126 10.86 1.55 2.01
CA PHE A 126 11.90 2.49 1.61
C PHE A 126 11.78 3.80 2.38
N ARG A 127 10.57 4.38 2.43
CA ARG A 127 10.32 5.60 3.19
C ARG A 127 10.70 5.46 4.65
N ALA A 128 10.25 4.41 5.33
CA ALA A 128 10.57 4.16 6.72
C ALA A 128 12.08 4.01 6.95
N THR A 129 12.77 3.27 6.06
CA THR A 129 14.21 3.06 6.13
C THR A 129 14.99 4.37 5.95
N VAL A 130 14.69 5.12 4.90
CA VAL A 130 15.35 6.40 4.59
C VAL A 130 15.09 7.42 5.69
N GLU A 131 13.83 7.66 6.07
CA GLU A 131 13.50 8.68 7.07
C GLU A 131 14.10 8.39 8.45
N SER A 132 14.32 7.11 8.78
CA SER A 132 14.86 6.69 10.08
C SER A 132 16.39 6.73 10.18
N HIS A 133 17.10 6.66 9.05
CA HIS A 133 18.56 6.52 9.01
C HIS A 133 19.25 7.64 8.23
N MET A 134 18.50 8.49 7.52
CA MET A 134 19.10 9.54 6.72
C MET A 134 19.85 10.54 7.61
N GLU A 135 21.15 10.68 7.35
CA GLU A 135 21.91 11.86 7.76
C GLU A 135 22.07 12.74 6.52
N ARG A 136 21.51 13.95 6.56
CA ARG A 136 21.67 14.90 5.45
C ARG A 136 23.11 15.40 5.43
N ASN A 137 23.79 15.22 4.31
CA ASN A 137 25.12 15.81 4.14
C ASN A 137 25.02 17.35 4.04
N SER A 138 26.16 18.05 4.02
CA SER A 138 26.21 19.52 3.97
C SER A 138 25.54 20.13 2.73
N ALA A 139 25.30 19.35 1.67
CA ALA A 139 24.59 19.75 0.46
C ALA A 139 23.09 19.41 0.50
N GLY A 140 22.59 18.83 1.60
CA GLY A 140 21.19 18.44 1.77
C GLY A 140 20.77 17.18 1.03
N MET A 141 21.72 16.45 0.42
CA MET A 141 21.45 15.20 -0.28
C MET A 141 21.43 14.02 0.69
N VAL A 142 20.57 13.05 0.41
CA VAL A 142 20.52 11.76 1.11
C VAL A 142 21.48 10.81 0.41
N ASP A 143 22.34 10.16 1.17
CA ASP A 143 23.19 9.05 0.69
C ASP A 143 22.60 7.75 1.21
N CYS A 144 22.04 6.92 0.32
CA CYS A 144 21.42 5.67 0.71
C CYS A 144 22.42 4.50 0.81
N SER A 145 23.70 4.71 0.45
CA SER A 145 24.70 3.63 0.36
C SER A 145 25.01 2.94 1.69
N ASN A 146 24.79 3.61 2.82
CA ASN A 146 25.02 3.07 4.17
C ASN A 146 23.71 2.66 4.88
N LEU A 147 22.58 2.71 4.18
CA LEU A 147 21.29 2.34 4.78
C LEU A 147 21.11 0.82 4.82
N PRO A 148 20.42 0.28 5.84
CA PRO A 148 20.12 -1.13 5.87
C PRO A 148 19.26 -1.52 4.65
N PRO A 149 19.55 -2.63 3.97
CA PRO A 149 18.81 -3.02 2.78
C PRO A 149 17.40 -3.48 3.16
N VAL A 150 16.41 -3.16 2.33
CA VAL A 150 15.06 -3.73 2.45
C VAL A 150 15.11 -5.18 1.95
N GLU A 151 14.66 -6.13 2.76
CA GLU A 151 14.68 -7.55 2.43
C GLU A 151 13.34 -7.98 1.81
N VAL A 152 13.40 -8.66 0.67
CA VAL A 152 12.23 -9.21 -0.03
C VAL A 152 12.37 -10.73 -0.13
N LEU A 153 11.59 -11.45 0.66
CA LEU A 153 11.48 -12.90 0.62
C LEU A 153 10.33 -13.31 -0.29
N VAL A 154 10.62 -14.16 -1.28
CA VAL A 154 9.62 -14.77 -2.16
C VAL A 154 9.63 -16.28 -1.94
N ASN A 155 8.54 -16.81 -1.39
CA ASN A 155 8.37 -18.24 -1.10
C ASN A 155 7.33 -18.88 -2.03
N ILE A 156 7.80 -19.80 -2.88
CA ILE A 156 7.03 -20.52 -3.89
C ILE A 156 7.37 -22.01 -3.78
N LYS A 157 6.78 -22.69 -2.79
CA LYS A 157 6.96 -24.14 -2.58
C LYS A 157 5.75 -24.91 -3.06
N LYS A 158 5.96 -26.02 -3.77
CA LYS A 158 4.90 -26.82 -4.39
C LYS A 158 3.89 -27.38 -3.37
N ASN A 159 4.34 -27.66 -2.15
CA ASN A 159 3.50 -28.22 -1.08
C ASN A 159 2.96 -27.15 -0.12
N ALA A 160 3.26 -25.86 -0.34
CA ALA A 160 2.69 -24.79 0.47
C ALA A 160 1.27 -24.48 -0.01
N LYS A 161 0.36 -24.24 0.94
CA LYS A 161 -1.02 -23.83 0.63
C LYS A 161 -1.11 -22.44 0.00
N HIS A 162 -0.12 -21.59 0.26
CA HIS A 162 -0.03 -20.23 -0.24
C HIS A 162 1.39 -19.97 -0.75
N ALA A 163 1.50 -19.23 -1.86
CA ALA A 163 2.71 -18.48 -2.13
C ALA A 163 2.78 -17.29 -1.16
N CYS A 164 3.97 -16.84 -0.81
CA CYS A 164 4.13 -15.74 0.13
C CYS A 164 5.24 -14.80 -0.32
N ILE A 165 4.94 -13.51 -0.29
CA ILE A 165 5.91 -12.43 -0.41
C ILE A 165 6.01 -11.79 0.96
N CYS A 166 7.22 -11.54 1.42
CA CYS A 166 7.47 -10.85 2.68
C CYS A 166 8.45 -9.72 2.44
N VAL A 167 8.02 -8.48 2.74
CA VAL A 167 8.86 -7.29 2.70
C VAL A 167 9.24 -6.95 4.15
N SER A 168 10.53 -6.78 4.42
CA SER A 168 11.07 -6.47 5.74
C SER A 168 11.99 -5.26 5.64
N ASP A 169 11.69 -4.22 6.40
CA ASP A 169 12.55 -3.04 6.57
C ASP A 169 13.17 -3.02 7.97
N GLU A 170 14.17 -2.15 8.14
CA GLU A 170 14.72 -1.77 9.43
C GLU A 170 14.38 -0.31 9.75
N GLY A 171 13.21 0.20 9.35
CA GLY A 171 12.80 1.60 9.52
C GLY A 171 12.26 1.96 10.90
N LEU A 172 12.89 1.46 11.98
CA LEU A 172 12.52 1.63 13.40
C LEU A 172 11.14 1.10 13.83
N GLY A 173 10.28 0.70 12.90
CA GLY A 173 8.99 0.12 13.21
C GLY A 173 8.02 1.10 13.87
N MET A 174 6.97 0.53 14.45
CA MET A 174 5.80 1.20 14.99
C MET A 174 5.38 0.57 16.32
N THR A 175 4.79 1.39 17.20
CA THR A 175 4.00 0.91 18.34
C THR A 175 2.78 0.12 17.84
N ARG A 176 2.15 -0.67 18.72
CA ARG A 176 0.93 -1.41 18.37
C ARG A 176 -0.23 -0.50 17.94
N ALA A 177 -0.42 0.63 18.62
CA ALA A 177 -1.47 1.58 18.26
C ALA A 177 -1.23 2.21 16.88
N GLN A 178 0.02 2.60 16.57
CA GLN A 178 0.40 3.10 15.25
C GLN A 178 0.21 2.03 14.16
N CYS A 179 0.53 0.77 14.45
CA CYS A 179 0.33 -0.35 13.52
C CYS A 179 -1.16 -0.55 13.19
N GLU A 180 -2.04 -0.47 14.18
CA GLU A 180 -3.49 -0.58 13.98
C GLU A 180 -4.01 0.61 13.16
N LEU A 181 -3.51 1.81 13.46
CA LEU A 181 -3.88 3.03 12.75
C LEU A 181 -3.34 3.07 11.30
N ALA A 182 -2.15 2.52 11.04
CA ALA A 182 -1.56 2.39 9.71
C ALA A 182 -2.40 1.51 8.76
N MET A 183 -3.26 0.65 9.31
CA MET A 183 -4.21 -0.17 8.55
C MET A 183 -5.58 0.50 8.35
N THR A 184 -5.75 1.76 8.79
CA THR A 184 -6.97 2.54 8.55
C THR A 184 -6.84 3.40 7.29
N TYR A 185 -7.98 3.75 6.70
CA TYR A 185 -8.02 4.60 5.50
C TYR A 185 -7.76 6.06 5.86
N ALA A 186 -7.16 6.81 4.94
CA ALA A 186 -6.86 8.23 5.07
C ALA A 186 -5.85 8.61 6.17
N TYR A 187 -5.30 7.63 6.88
CA TYR A 187 -4.22 7.82 7.83
C TYR A 187 -2.87 7.88 7.13
N THR A 188 -2.10 8.92 7.40
CA THR A 188 -0.75 9.07 6.88
C THR A 188 0.09 9.86 7.88
N THR A 189 1.36 9.48 8.03
CA THR A 189 2.33 10.23 8.84
C THR A 189 2.94 11.40 8.07
N VAL A 190 2.65 11.52 6.77
CA VAL A 190 3.10 12.63 5.94
C VAL A 190 2.28 13.86 6.29
N LYS A 191 2.96 15.00 6.51
CA LYS A 191 2.28 16.29 6.55
C LYS A 191 1.68 16.53 5.17
N ARG A 192 0.35 16.38 5.05
CA ARG A 192 -0.38 16.47 3.79
C ARG A 192 0.14 17.69 3.01
N PRO A 193 0.57 17.56 1.74
CA PRO A 193 0.59 18.74 0.89
C PRO A 193 -0.84 19.28 0.93
N ILE A 194 -0.96 20.55 1.34
CA ILE A 194 -2.26 21.22 1.38
C ILE A 194 -2.82 21.05 -0.04
N ILE A 195 -3.98 20.42 -0.17
CA ILE A 195 -4.74 20.51 -1.42
C ILE A 195 -5.01 22.01 -1.58
N GLN A 196 -4.18 22.70 -2.36
CA GLN A 196 -4.42 24.08 -2.76
C GLN A 196 -5.59 24.05 -3.75
N HIS A 197 -6.80 23.93 -3.20
CA HIS A 197 -7.99 24.33 -3.91
C HIS A 197 -8.00 25.85 -3.99
N GLY A 198 -7.33 26.39 -5.00
CA GLY A 198 -7.45 27.79 -5.40
C GLY A 198 -6.17 28.40 -5.94
N ALA A 199 -6.15 28.57 -7.26
CA ALA A 199 -5.33 29.52 -8.02
C ALA A 199 -3.80 29.33 -7.94
N ASP A 200 -3.29 28.42 -8.78
CA ASP A 200 -2.27 28.72 -9.80
C ASP A 200 -2.13 27.47 -10.67
N GLU A 201 -2.63 27.52 -11.91
CA GLU A 201 -2.68 26.40 -12.87
C GLU A 201 -1.30 26.05 -13.49
N ASP A 202 -0.18 26.35 -12.82
CA ASP A 202 1.17 26.28 -13.37
C ASP A 202 2.17 25.46 -12.51
N SER A 203 1.72 24.48 -11.71
CA SER A 203 2.63 23.45 -11.19
C SER A 203 2.72 22.27 -12.16
N GLU A 204 3.79 22.24 -12.94
CA GLU A 204 4.11 21.16 -13.91
C GLU A 204 4.26 19.77 -13.25
N GLU A 205 4.30 19.68 -11.92
CA GLU A 205 4.47 18.42 -11.18
C GLU A 205 3.25 17.48 -11.27
N GLU A 206 2.02 17.99 -11.44
CA GLU A 206 0.83 17.12 -11.58
C GLU A 206 0.66 16.52 -12.99
N ARG A 207 1.34 17.05 -14.01
CA ARG A 207 1.19 16.59 -15.39
C ARG A 207 1.95 15.31 -15.73
N ASN A 208 2.89 14.86 -14.90
CA ASN A 208 3.71 13.68 -15.20
C ASN A 208 3.15 12.33 -14.71
N GLY A 209 1.96 12.30 -14.09
CA GLY A 209 1.31 11.03 -13.73
C GLY A 209 2.10 10.16 -12.74
N VAL A 210 3.13 10.72 -12.09
CA VAL A 210 3.97 10.01 -11.12
C VAL A 210 3.21 9.90 -9.80
N SER A 211 2.93 8.67 -9.37
CA SER A 211 2.31 8.43 -8.06
C SER A 211 3.28 8.82 -6.94
N PRO A 212 2.90 9.69 -5.99
CA PRO A 212 3.80 10.13 -4.93
C PRO A 212 4.25 8.95 -4.06
N LEU A 213 5.49 9.03 -3.54
CA LEU A 213 6.09 7.98 -2.70
C LEU A 213 5.21 7.64 -1.49
N ALA A 214 4.63 8.67 -0.87
CA ALA A 214 3.61 8.54 0.16
C ALA A 214 2.46 9.49 -0.15
N GLY A 215 1.24 8.97 -0.10
CA GLY A 215 0.04 9.68 -0.55
C GLY A 215 -1.00 9.85 0.55
N TYR A 216 -2.25 9.68 0.15
CA TYR A 216 -3.44 9.96 0.95
C TYR A 216 -3.72 8.97 2.09
N GLY A 217 -2.88 7.96 2.34
CA GLY A 217 -3.12 6.98 3.42
C GLY A 217 -4.07 5.85 3.05
N PHE A 218 -4.05 5.40 1.80
CA PHE A 218 -4.93 4.31 1.30
C PHE A 218 -4.17 3.03 0.96
N GLY A 219 -2.84 3.08 0.85
CA GLY A 219 -2.01 2.00 0.32
C GLY A 219 -2.14 0.66 1.04
N LEU A 220 -1.83 0.64 2.34
CA LEU A 220 -1.91 -0.56 3.18
C LEU A 220 -3.32 -1.17 3.28
N PRO A 221 -4.38 -0.41 3.64
CA PRO A 221 -5.73 -0.97 3.71
C PRO A 221 -6.22 -1.47 2.34
N MET A 222 -5.95 -0.75 1.25
CA MET A 222 -6.32 -1.22 -0.09
C MET A 222 -5.54 -2.46 -0.51
N SER A 223 -4.24 -2.53 -0.20
CA SER A 223 -3.41 -3.71 -0.46
C SER A 223 -3.97 -4.96 0.22
N ARG A 224 -4.43 -4.82 1.48
CA ARG A 224 -5.13 -5.90 2.19
C ARG A 224 -6.42 -6.31 1.51
N VAL A 225 -7.24 -5.35 1.07
CA VAL A 225 -8.49 -5.65 0.35
C VAL A 225 -8.21 -6.38 -0.98
N TYR A 226 -7.21 -5.94 -1.75
CA TYR A 226 -6.80 -6.61 -2.99
C TYR A 226 -6.34 -8.04 -2.73
N ALA A 227 -5.52 -8.28 -1.70
CA ALA A 227 -5.08 -9.62 -1.32
C ALA A 227 -6.28 -10.52 -0.96
N GLN A 228 -7.20 -10.02 -0.13
CA GLN A 228 -8.36 -10.77 0.35
C GLN A 228 -9.40 -11.05 -0.74
N ALA A 229 -9.55 -10.16 -1.72
CA ALA A 229 -10.47 -10.34 -2.85
C ALA A 229 -10.22 -11.65 -3.62
N PHE A 230 -8.97 -12.11 -3.66
CA PHE A 230 -8.55 -13.30 -4.39
C PHE A 230 -8.08 -14.43 -3.46
N GLY A 231 -8.60 -14.46 -2.24
CA GLY A 231 -8.40 -15.56 -1.30
C GLY A 231 -7.04 -15.60 -0.60
N GLY A 232 -6.25 -14.53 -0.73
CA GLY A 232 -5.03 -14.28 0.03
C GLY A 232 -5.28 -13.47 1.30
N ASP A 233 -4.21 -12.93 1.87
CA ASP A 233 -4.28 -11.98 3.00
C ASP A 233 -3.00 -11.13 3.11
N LEU A 234 -3.07 -10.04 3.86
CA LEU A 234 -1.94 -9.17 4.17
C LEU A 234 -1.79 -9.01 5.68
N VAL A 235 -0.66 -9.48 6.23
CA VAL A 235 -0.38 -9.48 7.67
C VAL A 235 0.87 -8.68 7.98
N MET A 236 0.73 -7.68 8.84
CA MET A 236 1.85 -6.83 9.28
C MET A 236 2.31 -7.21 10.68
N SER A 237 3.62 -7.23 10.90
CA SER A 237 4.28 -7.43 12.17
C SER A 237 5.37 -6.38 12.32
N THR A 238 5.35 -5.64 13.42
CA THR A 238 6.27 -4.52 13.67
C THR A 238 6.99 -4.71 14.99
N MET A 239 8.25 -4.26 15.05
CA MET A 239 9.05 -4.18 16.26
C MET A 239 9.56 -2.74 16.42
N GLU A 240 9.00 -2.03 17.41
CA GLU A 240 9.42 -0.67 17.75
C GLU A 240 10.90 -0.62 18.13
N GLY A 241 11.61 0.36 17.57
CA GLY A 241 13.06 0.52 17.65
C GLY A 241 13.86 -0.34 16.67
N TYR A 242 13.20 -1.15 15.82
CA TYR A 242 13.90 -1.99 14.84
C TYR A 242 13.31 -1.87 13.42
N GLY A 243 12.10 -2.33 13.17
CA GLY A 243 11.58 -2.37 11.79
C GLY A 243 10.22 -3.05 11.64
N THR A 244 9.73 -3.06 10.42
CA THR A 244 8.44 -3.67 10.07
C THR A 244 8.60 -4.80 9.06
N ARG A 245 7.73 -5.80 9.17
CA ARG A 245 7.61 -6.90 8.23
C ARG A 245 6.17 -7.08 7.81
N VAL A 246 5.93 -7.12 6.50
CA VAL A 246 4.59 -7.34 5.93
C VAL A 246 4.61 -8.60 5.07
N TYR A 247 3.72 -9.53 5.40
CA TYR A 247 3.51 -10.78 4.69
C TYR A 247 2.28 -10.66 3.79
N TYR A 248 2.47 -10.82 2.49
CA TYR A 248 1.42 -10.97 1.50
C TYR A 248 1.30 -12.45 1.13
N TYR A 249 0.18 -13.06 1.53
CA TYR A 249 -0.18 -14.42 1.18
C TYR A 249 -1.02 -14.42 -0.09
N ILE A 250 -0.63 -15.25 -1.04
CA ILE A 250 -1.31 -15.44 -2.32
C ILE A 250 -1.83 -16.85 -2.38
N LYS A 251 -3.09 -17.01 -2.76
CA LYS A 251 -3.70 -18.31 -3.01
C LYS A 251 -3.41 -18.75 -4.46
N PRO A 252 -2.65 -19.84 -4.66
CA PRO A 252 -2.40 -20.43 -5.98
C PRO A 252 -3.64 -21.09 -6.57
#